data_AF-A0A3N5TPH7-F1
#
_entry.id   AF-A0A3N5TPH7-F1
#
_cell.length_a   1.000
_cell.length_b   1.000
_cell.length_c   1.000
_cell.angle_alpha   90.00
_cell.angle_beta   90.00
_cell.angle_gamma   90.00
#
_symmetry.space_group_name_H-M   'P 1'
#
loop_
_entity.id
_entity.type
_entity.pdbx_description
1 polymer ?
#
loop_
_entity_poly.entity_id
_entity_poly.type
_entity_poly.pdbx_seq_one_letter_code
_entity_poly.pdbx_strand_id
1 'polypeptide(L)'
;MAEKTRAILTRRKGRDYFDFWYLLSKGIHLREDYIREKMKWYGKDYRQEDLTEIIAAAKGKDLYNDLARFLPKHYRQTVRDLKKNILQKLGA
;
A
#
# COMPACT_ATOMS: atom_id res chain seq x y z
N MET A 1 6.95 -3.43 7.16
CA MET A 1 5.71 -3.87 6.47
C MET A 1 4.45 -3.56 7.27
N ALA A 2 4.25 -4.12 8.46
CA ALA A 2 2.98 -3.99 9.19
C ALA A 2 2.49 -2.54 9.44
N GLU A 3 3.40 -1.59 9.74
CA GLU A 3 3.02 -0.16 9.84
C GLU A 3 2.52 0.41 8.50
N LYS A 4 3.15 0.05 7.39
CA LYS A 4 2.75 0.52 6.05
C LYS A 4 1.40 -0.08 5.66
N THR A 5 1.17 -1.35 5.96
CA THR A 5 -0.15 -1.98 5.79
C THR A 5 -1.22 -1.24 6.59
N ARG A 6 -0.99 -1.02 7.90
CA ARG A 6 -1.89 -0.22 8.76
C ARG A 6 -2.14 1.18 8.21
N ALA A 7 -1.10 1.83 7.69
CA ALA A 7 -1.21 3.16 7.08
C ALA A 7 -2.10 3.16 5.83
N ILE A 8 -1.99 2.15 4.96
CA ILE A 8 -2.90 1.98 3.83
C ILE A 8 -4.33 1.75 4.31
N LEU A 9 -4.53 0.83 5.26
CA LEU A 9 -5.86 0.49 5.79
C LEU A 9 -6.59 1.67 6.45
N THR A 10 -5.86 2.67 6.95
CA THR A 10 -6.45 3.78 7.72
C THR A 10 -6.34 5.15 7.03
N ARG A 11 -5.15 5.52 6.53
CA ARG A 11 -4.84 6.88 6.04
C ARG A 11 -4.93 7.01 4.53
N ARG A 12 -4.66 5.93 3.78
CA ARG A 12 -4.77 5.85 2.31
C ARG A 12 -3.99 6.95 1.57
N LYS A 13 -2.80 7.35 2.03
CA LYS A 13 -1.96 8.35 1.36
C LYS A 13 -1.07 7.74 0.29
N GLY A 14 -0.83 8.46 -0.80
CA GLY A 14 -0.05 7.97 -1.95
C GLY A 14 1.33 7.45 -1.56
N ARG A 15 2.03 8.17 -0.67
CA ARG A 15 3.33 7.73 -0.10
C ARG A 15 3.28 6.37 0.58
N ASP A 16 2.18 6.05 1.27
CA ASP A 16 2.05 4.77 1.98
C ASP A 16 1.93 3.61 0.98
N TYR A 17 1.23 3.81 -0.15
CA TYR A 17 1.19 2.84 -1.25
C TYR A 17 2.55 2.66 -1.93
N PHE A 18 3.28 3.75 -2.15
CA PHE A 18 4.61 3.68 -2.76
C PHE A 18 5.60 2.95 -1.85
N ASP A 19 5.66 3.31 -0.56
CA ASP A 19 6.52 2.64 0.41
C ASP A 19 6.16 1.15 0.53
N PHE A 20 4.87 0.83 0.51
CA PHE A 20 4.40 -0.55 0.55
C PHE A 20 4.83 -1.35 -0.70
N TRP A 21 4.59 -0.80 -1.89
CA TRP A 21 5.06 -1.38 -3.15
C TRP A 21 6.58 -1.56 -3.15
N TYR A 22 7.32 -0.57 -2.66
CA TYR A 22 8.78 -0.61 -2.63
C TYR A 22 9.29 -1.72 -1.70
N LEU A 23 8.68 -1.90 -0.52
CA LEU A 23 9.04 -3.01 0.36
C LEU A 23 8.72 -4.37 -0.28
N LEU A 24 7.55 -4.50 -0.93
CA LEU A 24 7.21 -5.71 -1.70
C LEU A 24 8.17 -5.94 -2.87
N SER A 25 8.63 -4.88 -3.53
CA SER A 25 9.58 -4.99 -4.66
C SER A 25 10.97 -5.42 -4.21
N LYS A 26 11.32 -5.20 -2.95
CA LYS A 26 12.52 -5.74 -2.30
C LYS A 26 12.38 -7.18 -1.79
N GLY A 27 11.25 -7.85 -2.06
CA GLY A 27 11.00 -9.22 -1.61
C GLY A 27 10.63 -9.32 -0.13
N ILE A 28 10.25 -8.22 0.51
CA ILE A 28 9.75 -8.26 1.88
C ILE A 28 8.30 -8.72 1.83
N HIS A 29 7.98 -9.79 2.54
CA HIS A 29 6.63 -10.35 2.57
C HIS A 29 5.78 -9.73 3.69
N LEU A 30 4.47 -9.81 3.52
CA LEU A 30 3.52 -9.51 4.58
C LEU A 30 3.64 -10.58 5.67
N ARG A 31 3.79 -10.13 6.92
CA ARG A 31 3.66 -11.01 8.08
C ARG A 31 2.33 -10.70 8.75
N GLU A 32 1.32 -11.48 8.40
CA GLU A 32 -0.08 -11.22 8.79
C GLU A 32 -0.30 -11.23 10.30
N ASP A 33 0.43 -12.07 11.03
CA ASP A 33 0.49 -12.10 12.49
C ASP A 33 0.82 -10.72 13.07
N TYR A 34 1.85 -10.04 12.57
CA TYR A 34 2.19 -8.69 13.03
C TYR A 34 1.17 -7.63 12.59
N ILE A 35 0.51 -7.83 11.45
CA ILE A 35 -0.51 -6.89 10.98
C ILE A 35 -1.76 -7.02 11.85
N ARG A 36 -2.21 -8.25 12.13
CA ARG A 36 -3.32 -8.56 13.04
C ARG A 36 -3.04 -8.01 14.43
N GLU A 37 -1.89 -8.32 15.01
CA GLU A 37 -1.49 -7.78 16.32
C GLU A 37 -1.53 -6.26 16.31
N LYS A 38 -1.03 -5.61 15.26
CA LYS A 38 -1.04 -4.15 15.17
C LYS A 38 -2.44 -3.56 15.04
N MET A 39 -3.34 -4.21 14.31
CA MET A 39 -4.72 -3.74 14.12
C MET A 39 -5.57 -3.92 15.38
N LYS A 40 -5.26 -4.91 16.23
CA LYS A 40 -5.90 -5.08 17.55
C LYS A 40 -5.75 -3.85 18.45
N TRP A 41 -4.62 -3.14 18.38
CA TRP A 41 -4.41 -1.89 19.14
C TRP A 41 -5.37 -0.78 18.72
N TYR A 42 -5.99 -0.91 17.54
CA TYR A 42 -7.00 0.00 17.01
C TYR A 42 -8.41 -0.58 17.09
N GLY A 43 -8.61 -1.72 17.78
CA GLY A 43 -9.90 -2.40 17.88
C GLY A 43 -10.41 -2.96 16.55
N LYS A 44 -9.52 -3.30 15.62
CA LYS A 44 -9.86 -3.81 14.28
C LYS A 44 -9.22 -5.17 14.02
N ASP A 45 -9.93 -5.99 13.26
CA ASP A 45 -9.36 -7.21 12.68
C ASP A 45 -8.69 -6.91 11.33
N TYR A 46 -7.89 -7.86 10.82
CA TYR A 46 -7.21 -7.74 9.53
C TYR A 46 -7.43 -8.99 8.69
N ARG A 47 -8.03 -8.79 7.52
CA ARG A 47 -8.08 -9.77 6.44
C ARG A 47 -7.32 -9.25 5.23
N GLN A 48 -6.68 -10.15 4.49
CA GLN A 48 -5.94 -9.76 3.29
C GLN A 48 -6.87 -9.17 2.22
N GLU A 49 -8.14 -9.62 2.14
CA GLU A 49 -9.12 -9.05 1.23
C GLU A 49 -9.33 -7.54 1.47
N ASP A 50 -9.44 -7.11 2.73
CA ASP A 50 -9.67 -5.70 3.09
C ASP A 50 -8.55 -4.79 2.54
N LEU A 51 -7.31 -5.28 2.57
CA LEU A 51 -6.16 -4.56 2.03
C LEU A 51 -6.26 -4.46 0.50
N THR A 52 -6.61 -5.58 -0.14
CA THR A 52 -6.69 -5.72 -1.59
C THR A 52 -7.80 -4.83 -2.16
N GLU A 53 -8.96 -4.79 -1.51
CA GLU A 53 -10.09 -3.93 -1.86
C GLU A 53 -9.75 -2.45 -1.73
N ILE A 54 -9.05 -2.05 -0.65
CA ILE A 54 -8.63 -0.65 -0.46
C ILE A 54 -7.63 -0.23 -1.55
N ILE A 55 -6.68 -1.10 -1.89
CA ILE A 55 -5.74 -0.85 -2.98
C ILE A 55 -6.47 -0.78 -4.31
N ALA A 56 -7.46 -1.66 -4.54
CA ALA A 56 -8.27 -1.65 -5.75
C ALA A 56 -9.14 -0.39 -5.87
N ALA A 57 -9.68 0.14 -4.77
CA ALA A 57 -10.48 1.35 -4.75
C ALA A 57 -9.65 2.65 -4.84
N ALA A 58 -8.32 2.58 -4.75
CA ALA A 58 -7.46 3.76 -4.80
C ALA A 58 -7.55 4.45 -6.17
N LYS A 59 -7.87 5.75 -6.17
CA LYS A 59 -7.90 6.57 -7.38
C LYS A 59 -6.49 6.93 -7.81
N GLY A 60 -6.10 6.54 -9.03
CA GLY A 60 -4.76 6.81 -9.57
C GLY A 60 -4.37 8.30 -9.57
N LYS A 61 -5.35 9.20 -9.78
CA LYS A 61 -5.14 10.66 -9.71
C LYS A 61 -4.74 11.13 -8.31
N ASP A 62 -5.33 10.56 -7.25
CA ASP A 62 -5.03 10.94 -5.86
C ASP A 62 -3.65 10.42 -5.46
N LEU A 63 -3.32 9.18 -5.85
CA LEU A 63 -1.97 8.62 -5.67
C LEU A 63 -0.93 9.50 -6.37
N TYR A 64 -1.19 9.89 -7.61
CA TYR A 64 -0.31 10.73 -8.40
C TYR A 64 -0.10 12.11 -7.76
N ASN A 65 -1.17 12.79 -7.36
CA ASN A 65 -1.08 14.14 -6.79
C ASN A 65 -0.29 14.17 -5.47
N ASP A 66 -0.44 13.13 -4.64
CA ASP A 66 0.30 12.97 -3.40
C ASP A 66 1.78 12.71 -3.70
N LEU A 67 2.08 11.73 -4.56
CA LEU A 67 3.45 11.28 -4.86
C LEU A 67 4.26 12.26 -5.72
N ALA A 68 3.60 13.02 -6.61
CA ALA A 68 4.28 13.95 -7.52
C ALA A 68 5.03 15.07 -6.79
N ARG A 69 4.66 15.36 -5.52
CA ARG A 69 5.32 16.33 -4.65
C ARG A 69 6.63 15.82 -4.04
N PHE A 70 6.81 14.49 -4.01
CA PHE A 70 7.94 13.85 -3.34
C PHE A 70 8.86 13.08 -4.29
N LEU A 71 8.35 12.65 -5.46
CA LEU A 71 9.08 11.79 -6.38
C LEU A 71 9.66 12.55 -7.59
N PRO A 72 10.92 12.25 -7.98
CA PRO A 72 11.48 12.70 -9.24
C PRO A 72 10.65 12.28 -10.46
N LYS A 73 10.76 13.01 -11.57
CA LYS A 73 9.99 12.75 -12.80
C LYS A 73 10.09 11.31 -13.30
N HIS A 74 11.25 10.66 -13.18
CA HIS A 74 11.46 9.28 -13.64
C HIS A 74 10.64 8.24 -12.87
N TYR A 75 10.32 8.47 -11.60
CA TYR A 75 9.45 7.58 -10.82
C TYR A 75 7.97 7.74 -11.15
N ARG A 76 7.56 8.79 -11.87
CA ARG A 76 6.14 9.05 -12.18
C ARG A 76 5.49 8.00 -13.05
N GLN A 77 6.28 7.29 -13.86
CA GLN A 77 5.77 6.18 -14.67
C GLN A 77 5.37 5.02 -13.77
N THR A 78 6.18 4.70 -12.77
CA THR A 78 5.86 3.71 -11.72
C THR A 78 4.61 4.10 -10.93
N VAL A 79 4.35 5.40 -10.71
CA VAL A 79 3.16 5.87 -10.00
C VAL A 79 1.87 5.58 -10.77
N ARG A 80 1.89 5.68 -12.11
CA ARG A 80 0.71 5.35 -12.93
C ARG A 80 0.29 3.90 -12.76
N ASP A 81 1.25 2.99 -12.74
CA ASP A 81 1.02 1.55 -12.62
C ASP A 81 1.08 1.04 -11.18
N LEU A 82 1.18 1.93 -10.18
CA LEU A 82 1.46 1.57 -8.79
C LEU A 82 0.44 0.58 -8.22
N LYS A 83 -0.86 0.88 -8.35
CA LYS A 83 -1.94 0.00 -7.90
C LYS A 83 -1.81 -1.39 -8.53
N LYS A 84 -1.62 -1.45 -9.85
CA LYS A 84 -1.51 -2.70 -10.61
C LYS A 84 -0.31 -3.53 -10.14
N ASN A 85 0.83 -2.88 -9.93
CA ASN A 85 2.05 -3.53 -9.47
C ASN A 85 1.94 -4.07 -8.05
N ILE A 86 1.18 -3.40 -7.17
CA ILE A 86 0.93 -3.89 -5.82
C ILE A 86 0.06 -5.15 -5.87
N LEU A 87 -1.07 -5.11 -6.58
CA LEU A 87 -1.99 -6.25 -6.68
C LEU A 87 -1.31 -7.50 -7.25
N GLN A 88 -0.56 -7.35 -8.35
CA GLN A 88 0.24 -8.44 -8.92
C GLN A 88 1.20 -9.07 -7.91
N LYS A 89 1.83 -8.27 -7.04
CA LYS A 89 2.74 -8.76 -6.00
C LYS A 89 2.04 -9.41 -4.81
N LEU A 90 0.75 -9.12 -4.62
CA LEU A 90 -0.08 -9.76 -3.59
C LEU A 90 -0.74 -11.06 -4.09
N GLY A 91 -0.60 -11.39 -5.38
CA GLY A 91 -1.27 -12.55 -6.00
C GLY A 91 -2.77 -12.34 -6.20
N ALA A 92 -3.21 -11.08 -6.31
CA ALA A 92 -4.61 -10.69 -6.47
C ALA A 92 -4.87 -9.94 -7.78
#